data_AF-A0A3E1EZ48-F1
#
_entry.id   AF-A0A3E1EZ48-F1
#
_cell.length_a   1.000
_cell.length_b   1.000
_cell.length_c   1.000
_cell.angle_alpha   90.00
_cell.angle_beta   90.00
_cell.angle_gamma   90.00
#
_symmetry.space_group_name_H-M   'P 1'
#
loop_
_entity.id
_entity.type
_entity.pdbx_description
1 polymer ?
#
loop_
_entity_poly.entity_id
_entity_poly.type
_entity_poly.pdbx_seq_one_letter_code
_entity_poly.pdbx_strand_id
1 'polypeptide(L)' 'MILKVFLQFFGGPLPFVGDRFKLYELKEIEKLIAKSNLKMESSHQLSDLVMSKAGDEVERKYSIVTLIKG' A
#
# COMPACT_ATOMS: atom_id res chain seq x y z
N MET A 1 -16.69 -6.49 -2.87
CA MET A 1 -15.65 -5.49 -3.20
C MET A 1 -14.74 -5.37 -1.99
N ILE A 2 -13.49 -5.86 -2.06
CA ILE A 2 -12.52 -5.74 -0.97
C ILE A 2 -11.53 -4.66 -1.38
N LEU A 3 -11.67 -3.46 -0.79
CA LEU A 3 -10.69 -2.38 -0.98
C LEU A 3 -9.56 -2.60 0.03
N LYS A 4 -8.37 -2.96 -0.44
CA LYS A 4 -7.15 -2.98 0.38
C LYS A 4 -6.24 -1.86 -0.08
N VAL A 5 -5.98 -0.91 0.82
CA VAL A 5 -5.08 0.22 0.58
C VAL A 5 -3.68 -0.19 1.03
N PHE A 6 -2.69 -0.09 0.14
CA PHE A 6 -1.30 -0.39 0.43
C PHE A 6 -0.47 0.89 0.37
N LEU A 7 0.14 1.27 1.50
CA LEU A 7 1.02 2.44 1.58
C LEU A 7 2.44 2.09 1.14
N GLN A 8 3.05 2.95 0.32
CA GLN A 8 4.46 2.84 -0.08
C GLN A 8 5.19 4.10 0.38
N PHE A 9 5.69 4.08 1.62
CA PHE A 9 6.49 5.18 2.17
C PHE A 9 7.94 5.09 1.70
N PHE A 10 8.47 6.18 1.14
CA PHE A 10 9.89 6.33 0.86
C PHE A 10 10.58 6.98 2.06
N GLY A 11 11.17 6.16 2.94
CA GLY A 11 11.85 6.64 4.15
C GLY A 11 12.30 5.53 5.10
N GLY A 12 12.93 4.48 4.58
CA GLY A 12 13.43 3.36 5.40
C GLY A 12 12.35 2.59 6.19
N PRO A 13 12.72 1.51 6.90
CA PRO A 13 11.81 0.85 7.81
C PRO A 13 11.51 1.78 9.00
N LEU A 14 10.25 2.18 9.17
CA LEU A 14 9.82 2.95 10.32
C LEU A 14 9.93 2.09 11.59
N PRO A 15 10.71 2.51 12.61
CA PRO A 15 11.03 1.67 13.77
C PRO A 15 9.83 1.32 14.67
N PHE A 16 8.67 1.95 14.43
CA PHE A 16 7.43 1.73 15.19
C PHE A 16 6.40 0.86 14.43
N VAL A 17 6.70 0.47 13.20
CA VAL A 17 5.87 -0.45 12.41
C VAL A 17 6.28 -1.85 12.84
N GLY A 18 5.84 -2.26 14.04
CA GLY A 18 6.14 -3.60 14.58
C GLY A 18 5.71 -4.71 13.62
N ASP A 19 6.19 -5.94 13.88
CA ASP A 19 6.12 -7.16 13.04
C ASP A 19 4.75 -7.50 12.39
N ARG A 20 3.68 -6.78 12.73
CA ARG A 20 2.31 -6.95 12.23
C ARG A 20 1.97 -6.11 10.99
N PHE A 21 2.85 -5.21 10.56
CA PHE A 21 2.61 -4.35 9.40
C PHE A 21 3.72 -4.52 8.38
N LYS A 22 3.45 -5.32 7.34
CA LYS A 22 4.34 -5.44 6.18
C LYS A 22 3.94 -4.43 5.11
N LEU A 23 4.87 -3.60 4.68
CA LEU A 23 4.73 -2.79 3.48
C LEU A 23 4.89 -3.73 2.27
N TYR A 24 3.95 -3.65 1.33
CA TYR A 24 3.99 -4.46 0.11
C TYR A 24 4.28 -3.58 -1.09
N GLU A 25 5.28 -3.97 -1.87
CA GLU A 25 5.46 -3.42 -3.20
C GLU A 25 4.41 -3.99 -4.17
N LEU A 26 4.15 -3.28 -5.27
CA LEU A 26 3.22 -3.74 -6.31
C LEU A 26 3.53 -5.17 -6.80
N LYS A 27 4.83 -5.48 -6.99
CA LYS A 27 5.29 -6.82 -7.38
C LYS A 27 4.98 -7.90 -6.35
N GLU A 28 4.98 -7.55 -5.06
CA GLU A 28 4.59 -8.49 -4.00
C GLU A 28 3.08 -8.68 -3.96
N ILE A 29 2.31 -7.62 -4.23
CA ILE A 29 0.85 -7.68 -4.37
C ILE A 29 0.48 -8.61 -5.54
N GLU A 30 1.12 -8.48 -6.69
CA GLU A 30 0.92 -9.37 -7.85
C GLU A 30 1.18 -10.83 -7.49
N LYS A 31 2.28 -11.12 -6.78
CA LYS A 31 2.61 -12.49 -6.32
C LYS A 31 1.57 -13.04 -5.34
N LEU A 32 0.97 -12.20 -4.49
CA LEU A 32 -0.10 -12.62 -3.59
C LEU A 32 -1.40 -12.90 -4.34
N ILE A 33 -1.75 -12.04 -5.30
CA ILE A 33 -2.94 -12.21 -6.14
C ILE A 33 -2.83 -13.51 -6.94
N ALA A 34 -1.66 -13.80 -7.52
CA ALA A 34 -1.41 -15.04 -8.26
C ALA A 34 -1.60 -16.33 -7.44
N LYS A 35 -1.49 -16.25 -6.11
CA LYS A 35 -1.73 -17.37 -5.18
C LYS A 35 -3.20 -17.46 -4.72
N SER A 36 -4.07 -16.62 -5.25
CA SER A 36 -5.47 -16.47 -4.81
C SER A 36 -6.44 -16.54 -5.99
N ASN A 37 -7.73 -16.70 -5.71
CA ASN A 37 -8.79 -16.63 -6.73
C ASN A 37 -9.24 -15.17 -7.00
N LEU A 38 -8.31 -14.22 -6.96
CA LEU A 38 -8.58 -12.81 -7.20
C LEU A 38 -7.85 -12.36 -8.47
N LYS A 39 -8.38 -11.36 -9.15
CA LYS A 39 -7.74 -10.67 -10.27
C LYS A 39 -7.59 -9.20 -9.95
N MET A 40 -6.48 -8.62 -10.36
CA MET A 40 -6.28 -7.17 -10.29
C MET A 40 -7.08 -6.53 -11.42
N GLU A 41 -8.04 -5.68 -11.09
CA GLU A 41 -8.82 -4.92 -12.06
C GLU A 41 -8.13 -3.60 -12.39
N SER A 42 -7.66 -2.89 -11.36
CA SER A 42 -6.93 -1.63 -11.53
C SER A 42 -5.90 -1.41 -10.43
N SER A 43 -4.90 -0.59 -10.73
CA SER A 43 -3.97 -0.05 -9.76
C SER A 43 -3.73 1.44 -10.03
N HIS A 44 -3.75 2.24 -8.97
CA HIS A 44 -3.52 3.67 -9.03
C HIS A 44 -2.46 4.07 -8.01
N GLN A 45 -1.44 4.80 -8.47
CA GLN A 45 -0.46 5.42 -7.58
C GLN A 45 -0.91 6.83 -7.26
N LEU A 46 -0.87 7.18 -5.99
CA LEU A 46 -1.30 8.47 -5.46
C LEU A 46 -0.22 9.02 -4.54
N SER A 47 -0.15 10.34 -4.46
CA SER A 47 0.74 11.08 -3.58
C SER A 47 -0.03 12.24 -2.95
N ASP A 48 -0.05 12.28 -1.62
CA ASP A 48 -0.67 13.37 -0.87
C ASP A 48 0.34 14.03 0.06
N LEU A 49 0.24 15.34 0.19
CA LEU A 49 0.95 16.09 1.22
C LEU A 49 0.08 16.09 2.48
N VAL A 50 0.61 15.58 3.60
CA VAL A 50 -0.14 15.49 4.86
C VAL A 50 0.69 16.00 6.02
N MET A 51 0.04 16.64 6.99
CA MET A 51 0.67 16.98 8.25
C MET A 51 0.80 15.71 9.11
N SER A 52 2.01 15.36 9.51
CA SER A 52 2.25 14.23 10.39
C SER A 52 1.73 14.53 11.81
N LYS A 53 1.55 13.48 12.61
CA LYS A 53 1.15 13.65 14.03
C LYS A 53 2.20 14.38 14.87
N ALA A 54 3.44 14.48 14.37
CA ALA A 54 4.53 15.23 15.00
C ALA A 54 4.54 16.72 14.60
N GLY A 55 3.70 17.12 13.64
CA GLY A 55 3.63 18.51 13.15
C GLY A 55 4.52 18.80 11.94
N ASP A 56 5.22 17.79 11.41
CA ASP A 56 6.00 17.92 10.18
C ASP A 56 5.13 17.66 8.94
N GLU A 57 5.32 18.45 7.89
CA GLU A 57 4.70 18.22 6.58
C GLU A 57 5.44 17.07 5.85
N VAL A 58 4.69 16.03 5.46
CA VAL A 58 5.27 14.85 4.81
C VAL A 58 4.54 14.50 3.52
N GLU A 59 5.32 14.17 2.49
CA GLU A 59 4.80 13.61 1.24
C GLU A 59 4.54 12.11 1.42
N ARG A 60 3.28 11.70 1.30
CA ARG A 60 2.83 10.32 1.43
C ARG A 60 2.51 9.74 0.06
N LYS A 61 3.28 8.72 -0.36
CA LYS A 61 3.02 7.95 -1.59
C LYS A 61 2.34 6.62 -1.25
N TYR A 62 1.34 6.23 -2.03
CA TYR A 62 0.61 4.98 -1.80
C TYR A 62 -0.02 4.47 -3.08
N SER A 63 -0.34 3.17 -3.09
CA SER A 63 -1.01 2.52 -4.21
C SER A 63 -2.36 1.97 -3.76
N ILE A 64 -3.41 2.30 -4.52
CA ILE A 64 -4.72 1.68 -4.38
C ILE A 64 -4.84 0.60 -5.46
N VAL A 65 -5.18 -0.61 -5.04
CA VAL A 65 -5.37 -1.74 -5.96
C VAL A 65 -6.79 -2.27 -5.78
N THR A 66 -7.53 -2.35 -6.88
CA THR A 66 -8.88 -2.92 -6.91
C THR A 66 -8.81 -4.38 -7.31
N LEU A 67 -9.38 -5.25 -6.48
CA LEU A 67 -9.42 -6.69 -6.70
C LEU A 67 -10.84 -7.17 -6.94
N ILE A 68 -11.01 -7.97 -7.98
CA ILE A 68 -12.26 -8.65 -8.30
C ILE A 68 -12.09 -10.16 -8.10
N LYS A 69 -13.21 -10.87 -7.88
CA LYS A 69 -13.19 -12.33 -7.85
C LYS A 69 -12.84 -12.86 -9.24
N GLY A 70 -11.87 -13.76 -9.30
CA GLY A 70 -11.33 -14.34 -10.54
C GLY A 70 -12.24 -15.37 -11.19
#